data_AF-A0A349ERP8-F1
#
_entry.id   AF-A0A349ERP8-F1
#
_cell.length_a   1.000
_cell.length_b   1.000
_cell.length_c   1.000
_cell.angle_alpha   90.00
_cell.angle_beta   90.00
_cell.angle_gamma   90.00
#
_symmetry.space_group_name_H-M   'P 1'
#
loop_
_entity.id
_entity.type
_entity.pdbx_description
1 polymer ?
#
loop_
_entity_poly.entity_id
_entity_poly.type
_entity_poly.pdbx_seq_one_letter_code
_entity_poly.pdbx_strand_id
1 'polypeptide(L)'
;MLGLQRQTGRLVITRGGDGGEICFKDGEVVFASTSCGNGRSALDGLLRTSCKLKDDQLAQVLRIAEKTKEPIDTVLVREKLIDSKSFADCLKTHTEREVYKIMSWREGVFFFEKATPPAFANAVRLKVENLLLEGARRADEWVLIQQKIPNFTVVFEPLIGNAEELTRRGLSEMDTNIFSLVDGRRTIQDILDASCLGEFEVAKALFILLSVNLIRRAK
;
A
#
# COMPACT_ATOMS: atom_id res chain seq x y z
N MET A 1 22.44 -0.84 -10.25
CA MET A 1 23.03 -1.57 -9.09
C MET A 1 23.08 -0.66 -7.84
N LEU A 2 21.92 -0.24 -7.30
CA LEU A 2 21.91 0.64 -6.10
C LEU A 2 22.05 -0.16 -4.79
N GLY A 3 21.46 -1.37 -4.71
CA GLY A 3 21.62 -2.28 -3.57
C GLY A 3 23.07 -2.77 -3.40
N LEU A 4 23.73 -3.18 -4.49
CA LEU A 4 25.13 -3.61 -4.48
C LEU A 4 26.12 -2.52 -4.04
N GLN A 5 25.80 -1.26 -4.26
CA GLN A 5 26.66 -0.13 -3.88
C GLN A 5 26.34 0.42 -2.48
N ARG A 6 25.40 -0.19 -1.75
CA ARG A 6 24.96 0.22 -0.41
C ARG A 6 24.70 1.73 -0.30
N GLN A 7 24.16 2.33 -1.36
CA GLN A 7 23.99 3.78 -1.41
C GLN A 7 22.86 4.22 -0.47
N THR A 8 23.10 5.32 0.25
CA THR A 8 22.08 6.06 1.00
C THR A 8 21.70 7.28 0.17
N GLY A 9 20.41 7.45 -0.07
CA GLY A 9 19.93 8.52 -0.92
C GLY A 9 18.48 8.35 -1.32
N ARG A 10 18.09 9.12 -2.32
CA ARG A 10 16.72 9.22 -2.80
C ARG A 10 16.70 8.96 -4.30
N LEU A 11 15.90 7.99 -4.72
CA LEU A 11 15.55 7.75 -6.11
C LEU A 11 14.22 8.46 -6.38
N VAL A 12 14.23 9.41 -7.31
CA VAL A 12 13.03 10.10 -7.76
C VAL A 12 12.69 9.58 -9.15
N ILE A 13 11.43 9.22 -9.35
CA ILE A 13 10.88 8.72 -10.62
C ILE A 13 9.75 9.66 -11.02
N THR A 14 9.70 10.04 -12.30
CA THR A 14 8.64 10.90 -12.84
C THR A 14 8.05 10.26 -14.09
N ARG A 15 6.73 10.29 -14.21
CA ARG A 15 5.97 9.75 -15.33
C ARG A 15 4.82 10.71 -15.66
N GLY A 16 5.02 11.54 -16.68
CA GLY A 16 4.05 12.56 -17.05
C GLY A 16 3.81 13.53 -15.88
N GLY A 17 2.58 13.53 -15.34
CA GLY A 17 2.19 14.31 -14.16
C GLY A 17 2.34 13.58 -12.81
N ASP A 18 2.66 12.28 -12.83
CA ASP A 18 2.86 11.49 -11.62
C ASP A 18 4.34 11.48 -11.21
N GLY A 19 4.60 11.60 -9.92
CA GLY A 19 5.93 11.49 -9.32
C GLY A 19 5.98 10.44 -8.23
N GLY A 20 7.11 9.74 -8.12
CA GLY A 20 7.39 8.72 -7.12
C GLY A 20 8.77 8.93 -6.51
N GLU A 21 8.91 8.54 -5.25
CA GLU A 21 10.14 8.66 -4.47
C GLU A 21 10.40 7.35 -3.74
N ILE A 22 11.63 6.86 -3.77
CA ILE A 22 12.11 5.72 -2.98
C ILE A 22 13.37 6.15 -2.23
N CYS A 23 13.32 6.07 -0.91
CA CYS A 23 14.42 6.40 -0.01
C CYS A 23 15.21 5.15 0.37
N PHE A 24 16.52 5.26 0.27
CA PHE A 24 17.48 4.20 0.56
C PHE A 24 18.37 4.58 1.74
N LYS A 25 18.69 3.60 2.58
CA LYS A 25 19.69 3.68 3.63
C LYS A 25 20.55 2.42 3.61
N ASP A 26 21.85 2.58 3.43
CA ASP A 26 22.83 1.49 3.41
C ASP A 26 22.52 0.39 2.37
N GLY A 27 21.84 0.75 1.28
CA GLY A 27 21.39 -0.17 0.23
C GLY A 27 20.00 -0.79 0.44
N GLU A 28 19.33 -0.50 1.55
CA GLU A 28 17.98 -0.99 1.85
C GLU A 28 16.95 0.10 1.64
N VAL A 29 15.74 -0.27 1.22
CA VAL A 29 14.62 0.67 1.10
C VAL A 29 14.03 0.91 2.49
N VAL A 30 13.93 2.18 2.87
CA VAL A 30 13.40 2.59 4.19
C VAL A 30 12.07 3.31 4.11
N PHE A 31 11.78 3.92 2.96
CA PHE A 31 10.52 4.61 2.71
C PHE A 31 10.28 4.74 1.21
N ALA A 32 9.02 4.81 0.80
CA ALA A 32 8.64 5.13 -0.56
C ALA A 32 7.31 5.89 -0.54
N SER A 33 7.10 6.71 -1.56
CA SER A 33 5.85 7.44 -1.73
C SER A 33 5.57 7.74 -3.19
N THR A 34 4.30 7.83 -3.55
CA THR A 34 3.85 8.44 -4.79
C THR A 34 3.12 9.74 -4.50
N SER A 35 3.31 10.73 -5.36
CA SER A 35 2.57 11.98 -5.30
C SER A 35 1.10 11.71 -5.62
N CYS A 36 0.24 12.09 -4.69
CA CYS A 36 -1.20 12.11 -4.92
C CYS A 36 -1.56 13.52 -5.41
N GLY A 37 -2.26 13.64 -6.55
CA GLY A 37 -2.65 14.91 -7.17
C GLY A 37 -3.45 15.90 -6.30
N ASN A 38 -3.72 15.56 -5.03
CA ASN A 38 -4.41 16.39 -4.04
C ASN A 38 -3.47 17.25 -3.18
N GLY A 39 -2.16 17.31 -3.48
CA GLY A 39 -1.20 18.18 -2.75
C GLY A 39 -0.97 17.78 -1.28
N ARG A 40 -1.37 16.57 -0.88
CA ARG A 40 -1.18 16.05 0.48
C ARG A 40 0.22 15.46 0.66
N SER A 41 0.75 15.54 1.88
CA SER A 41 2.03 14.90 2.21
C SER A 41 1.91 13.38 2.17
N ALA A 42 2.93 12.69 1.67
CA ALA A 42 3.00 11.22 1.67
C ALA A 42 2.80 10.62 3.07
N LEU A 43 3.28 11.35 4.09
CA LEU A 43 3.15 10.99 5.50
C LEU A 43 1.68 11.00 5.96
N ASP A 44 0.88 11.95 5.49
CA ASP A 44 -0.54 12.02 5.84
C ASP A 44 -1.29 10.81 5.28
N GLY A 45 -0.95 10.41 4.05
CA GLY A 45 -1.49 9.21 3.41
C GLY A 45 -1.15 7.94 4.18
N LEU A 46 0.10 7.81 4.63
CA LEU A 46 0.54 6.70 5.47
C LEU A 46 -0.25 6.64 6.79
N LEU A 47 -0.35 7.76 7.51
CA LEU A 47 -0.95 7.76 8.85
C LEU A 47 -2.45 7.51 8.84
N ARG A 48 -3.15 7.98 7.80
CA ARG A 48 -4.60 7.78 7.65
C ARG A 48 -4.91 6.37 7.17
N THR A 49 -4.26 5.93 6.10
CA THR A 49 -4.61 4.68 5.42
C THR A 49 -4.01 3.47 6.13
N SER A 50 -2.72 3.51 6.45
CA SER A 50 -2.01 2.36 7.03
C SER A 50 -2.16 2.32 8.55
N CYS A 51 -1.99 3.45 9.23
CA CYS A 51 -2.07 3.51 10.70
C CYS A 51 -3.49 3.74 11.25
N LYS A 52 -4.49 3.97 10.39
CA LYS A 52 -5.91 4.17 10.75
C LYS A 52 -6.15 5.28 11.80
N LEU A 53 -5.34 6.33 11.81
CA LEU A 53 -5.55 7.46 12.72
C LEU A 53 -6.75 8.31 12.29
N LYS A 54 -7.51 8.79 13.28
CA LYS A 54 -8.58 9.78 13.06
C LYS A 54 -7.98 11.15 12.71
N ASP A 55 -8.73 11.96 11.97
CA ASP A 55 -8.36 13.31 11.56
C ASP A 55 -7.91 14.20 12.72
N ASP A 56 -8.64 14.18 13.83
CA ASP A 56 -8.34 14.99 15.01
C ASP A 56 -6.98 14.59 15.63
N GLN A 57 -6.72 13.27 15.70
CA GLN A 57 -5.47 12.73 16.25
C GLN A 57 -4.29 13.07 15.35
N LEU A 58 -4.47 12.98 14.03
CA LEU A 58 -3.44 13.33 13.07
C LEU A 58 -3.08 14.82 13.14
N ALA A 59 -4.08 15.71 13.17
CA ALA A 59 -3.86 17.15 13.26
C ALA A 59 -3.11 17.52 14.55
N GLN A 60 -3.45 16.88 15.67
CA GLN A 60 -2.74 17.05 16.94
C GLN A 60 -1.27 16.62 16.84
N VAL A 61 -1.00 15.42 16.31
CA VAL A 61 0.36 14.86 16.20
C VAL A 61 1.25 15.72 15.31
N LEU A 62 0.75 16.11 14.13
CA LEU A 62 1.49 16.96 13.19
C LEU A 62 1.88 18.29 13.84
N ARG A 63 0.94 18.90 14.58
CA ARG A 63 1.18 20.16 15.30
C ARG A 63 2.21 20.01 16.41
N ILE A 64 2.21 18.88 17.14
CA ILE A 64 3.20 18.62 18.19
C ILE A 64 4.58 18.42 17.55
N ALA A 65 4.69 17.56 16.53
CA ALA A 65 5.94 17.29 15.83
C ALA A 65 6.56 18.57 15.23
N GLU A 66 5.74 19.45 14.66
CA GLU A 66 6.21 20.72 14.12
C GLU A 66 6.76 21.67 15.19
N LYS A 67 6.11 21.72 16.36
CA LYS A 67 6.50 22.57 17.49
C LYS A 67 7.73 22.06 18.23
N THR A 68 7.81 20.74 18.46
CA THR A 68 8.91 20.13 19.22
C THR A 68 10.11 19.78 18.33
N LYS A 69 9.94 19.78 17.00
CA LYS A 69 10.91 19.30 16.01
C LYS A 69 11.33 17.84 16.22
N GLU A 70 10.51 17.08 16.95
CA GLU A 70 10.74 15.65 17.15
C GLU A 70 10.24 14.83 15.96
N PRO A 71 10.84 13.66 15.70
CA PRO A 71 10.32 12.72 14.73
C PRO A 71 8.87 12.31 15.04
N ILE A 72 8.05 12.22 14.01
CA ILE A 72 6.61 11.99 14.17
C ILE A 72 6.29 10.64 14.82
N ASP A 73 7.10 9.62 14.57
CA ASP A 73 7.02 8.30 15.19
C ASP A 73 7.23 8.38 16.72
N THR A 74 8.15 9.25 17.16
CA THR A 74 8.39 9.47 18.60
C THR A 74 7.19 10.15 19.25
N VAL A 75 6.59 11.13 18.58
CA VAL A 75 5.38 11.82 19.05
C VAL A 75 4.20 10.84 19.13
N LEU A 76 4.01 10.02 18.09
CA LEU A 76 2.95 9.02 18.01
C LEU A 76 2.99 8.02 19.18
N VAL A 77 4.18 7.53 19.52
CA VAL A 77 4.40 6.61 20.63
C VAL A 77 4.20 7.30 21.98
N ARG A 78 4.71 8.53 22.14
CA ARG A 78 4.54 9.31 23.38
C ARG A 78 3.07 9.62 23.68
N GLU A 79 2.31 10.01 22.65
CA GLU A 79 0.87 10.29 22.76
C GLU A 79 0.03 9.00 22.88
N LYS A 80 0.66 7.82 22.89
CA LYS A 80 0.01 6.49 22.97
C LYS A 80 -1.03 6.24 21.89
N LEU A 81 -0.84 6.84 20.72
CA LEU A 81 -1.75 6.67 19.58
C LEU A 81 -1.46 5.37 18.81
N ILE A 82 -0.19 5.00 18.74
CA ILE A 82 0.29 3.76 18.13
C ILE A 82 1.60 3.36 18.81
N ASP A 83 1.85 2.06 18.95
CA ASP A 83 3.13 1.57 19.48
C ASP A 83 4.20 1.50 18.38
N SER A 84 5.47 1.38 18.78
CA SER A 84 6.59 1.38 17.83
C SER A 84 6.51 0.22 16.83
N LYS A 85 5.99 -0.94 17.26
CA LYS A 85 5.86 -2.13 16.42
C LYS A 85 4.79 -1.94 15.35
N SER A 86 3.59 -1.50 15.74
CA SER A 86 2.51 -1.26 14.78
C SER A 86 2.86 -0.14 13.81
N PHE A 87 3.57 0.90 14.27
CA PHE A 87 4.08 1.94 13.37
C PHE A 87 5.05 1.37 12.33
N ALA A 88 6.02 0.54 12.76
CA ALA A 88 6.95 -0.12 11.85
C ALA A 88 6.22 -1.03 10.84
N ASP A 89 5.23 -1.80 11.28
CA ASP A 89 4.42 -2.65 10.41
C ASP A 89 3.63 -1.82 9.39
N CYS A 90 3.00 -0.73 9.83
CA CYS A 90 2.27 0.19 8.94
C CYS A 90 3.19 0.85 7.92
N LEU A 91 4.36 1.32 8.35
CA LEU A 91 5.38 1.92 7.50
C LEU A 91 5.90 0.91 6.48
N LYS A 92 6.09 -0.35 6.88
CA LYS A 92 6.52 -1.44 6.01
C LYS A 92 5.49 -1.68 4.92
N THR A 93 4.23 -1.91 5.29
CA THR A 93 3.15 -2.16 4.33
C THR A 93 2.96 -0.98 3.37
N HIS A 94 3.02 0.25 3.88
CA HIS A 94 2.97 1.45 3.04
C HIS A 94 4.13 1.47 2.03
N THR A 95 5.36 1.31 2.52
CA THR A 95 6.57 1.37 1.69
C THR A 95 6.54 0.30 0.60
N GLU A 96 6.21 -0.95 0.94
CA GLU A 96 6.05 -2.03 -0.04
C GLU A 96 5.02 -1.66 -1.12
N ARG A 97 3.84 -1.18 -0.71
CA ARG A 97 2.77 -0.78 -1.64
C ARG A 97 3.22 0.31 -2.61
N GLU A 98 3.86 1.37 -2.11
CA GLU A 98 4.32 2.47 -2.96
C GLU A 98 5.45 2.03 -3.90
N VAL A 99 6.37 1.17 -3.44
CA VAL A 99 7.41 0.58 -4.30
C VAL A 99 6.77 -0.22 -5.43
N TYR A 100 5.81 -1.12 -5.13
CA TYR A 100 5.16 -1.92 -6.17
C TYR A 100 4.35 -1.07 -7.14
N LYS A 101 3.72 0.00 -6.66
CA LYS A 101 3.04 0.98 -7.51
C LYS A 101 4.02 1.64 -8.48
N ILE A 102 5.17 2.11 -8.00
CA ILE A 102 6.22 2.67 -8.86
C ILE A 102 6.75 1.63 -9.86
N MET A 103 6.97 0.38 -9.43
CA MET A 103 7.43 -0.70 -10.30
C MET A 103 6.43 -1.07 -11.40
N SER A 104 5.14 -0.78 -11.22
CA SER A 104 4.12 -1.01 -12.25
C SER A 104 4.21 -0.02 -13.43
N TRP A 105 4.97 1.07 -13.28
CA TRP A 105 5.13 2.07 -14.34
C TRP A 105 5.98 1.51 -15.48
N ARG A 106 5.41 1.50 -16.69
CA ARG A 106 6.09 0.99 -17.90
C ARG A 106 7.14 1.95 -18.46
N GLU A 107 7.00 3.23 -18.15
CA GLU A 107 7.86 4.30 -18.63
C GLU A 107 8.00 5.38 -17.55
N GLY A 108 9.11 6.12 -17.60
CA GLY A 108 9.41 7.21 -16.68
C GLY A 108 10.88 7.61 -16.74
N VAL A 109 11.17 8.79 -16.23
CA VAL A 109 12.54 9.29 -16.03
C VAL A 109 12.88 9.15 -14.55
N PHE A 110 14.07 8.65 -14.26
CA PHE A 110 14.55 8.53 -12.89
C PHE A 110 15.88 9.26 -12.69
N PHE A 111 16.09 9.77 -11.48
CA PHE A 111 17.38 10.26 -11.03
C PHE A 111 17.62 9.85 -9.58
N PHE A 112 18.87 9.63 -9.23
CA PHE A 112 19.28 9.31 -7.87
C PHE A 112 20.11 10.45 -7.31
N GLU A 113 19.79 10.88 -6.10
CA GLU A 113 20.57 11.89 -5.37
C GLU A 113 20.96 11.39 -3.98
N LYS A 114 22.11 11.85 -3.49
CA LYS A 114 22.51 11.60 -2.10
C LYS A 114 21.68 12.49 -1.20
N ALA A 115 20.86 11.88 -0.37
CA ALA A 115 19.95 12.54 0.56
C ALA A 115 19.83 11.72 1.84
N THR A 116 19.59 12.39 2.97
CA THR A 116 19.29 11.72 4.23
C THR A 116 17.81 11.36 4.25
N PRO A 117 17.44 10.08 4.48
CA PRO A 117 16.04 9.69 4.56
C PRO A 117 15.37 10.33 5.79
N PRO A 118 14.02 10.45 5.79
CA PRO A 118 13.28 10.97 6.93
C PRO A 118 13.58 10.19 8.22
N ALA A 119 13.64 10.88 9.36
CA ALA A 119 14.01 10.26 10.64
C ALA A 119 13.10 9.07 11.02
N PHE A 120 11.79 9.19 10.75
CA PHE A 120 10.79 8.15 11.02
C PHE A 120 10.99 6.89 10.16
N ALA A 121 11.68 7.00 9.03
CA ALA A 121 11.88 5.88 8.10
C ALA A 121 12.80 4.79 8.67
N ASN A 122 13.57 5.10 9.72
CA ASN A 122 14.51 4.16 10.33
C ASN A 122 13.84 2.93 10.97
N ALA A 123 12.52 2.97 11.19
CA ALA A 123 11.77 1.85 11.75
C ALA A 123 11.67 0.64 10.79
N VAL A 124 11.99 0.81 9.50
CA VAL A 124 11.86 -0.22 8.46
C VAL A 124 13.12 -0.29 7.62
N ARG A 125 13.53 -1.52 7.26
CA ARG A 125 14.60 -1.82 6.31
C ARG A 125 14.18 -2.98 5.41
N LEU A 126 13.92 -2.67 4.15
CA LEU A 126 13.46 -3.65 3.15
C LEU A 126 14.59 -3.94 2.16
N LYS A 127 14.87 -5.24 1.97
CA LYS A 127 15.85 -5.69 0.99
C LYS A 127 15.33 -5.44 -0.41
N VAL A 128 16.16 -4.82 -1.24
CA VAL A 128 15.84 -4.51 -2.64
C VAL A 128 15.53 -5.80 -3.41
N GLU A 129 16.28 -6.87 -3.17
CA GLU A 129 16.10 -8.15 -3.85
C GLU A 129 14.72 -8.74 -3.58
N ASN A 130 14.25 -8.67 -2.33
CA ASN A 130 12.92 -9.17 -1.96
C ASN A 130 11.82 -8.35 -2.65
N LEU A 131 11.96 -7.02 -2.67
CA LEU A 131 11.02 -6.13 -3.34
C LEU A 131 10.98 -6.38 -4.85
N LEU A 132 12.13 -6.61 -5.48
CA LEU A 132 12.21 -6.89 -6.91
C LEU A 132 11.54 -8.23 -7.27
N LEU A 133 11.83 -9.29 -6.50
CA LEU A 133 11.23 -10.60 -6.72
C LEU A 133 9.71 -10.57 -6.52
N GLU A 134 9.26 -9.95 -5.43
CA GLU A 134 7.83 -9.84 -5.15
C GLU A 134 7.13 -8.93 -6.17
N GLY A 135 7.75 -7.83 -6.58
CA GLY A 135 7.22 -6.96 -7.63
C GLY A 135 7.08 -7.66 -8.98
N ALA A 136 8.05 -8.48 -9.38
CA ALA A 136 7.97 -9.31 -10.59
C ALA A 136 6.83 -10.34 -10.49
N ARG A 137 6.75 -11.03 -9.35
CA ARG A 137 5.66 -11.99 -9.07
C ARG A 137 4.29 -11.33 -9.17
N ARG A 138 4.13 -10.12 -8.62
CA ARG A 138 2.89 -9.33 -8.71
C ARG A 138 2.58 -8.90 -10.14
N ALA A 139 3.58 -8.54 -10.94
CA ALA A 139 3.37 -8.20 -12.35
C ALA A 139 2.82 -9.40 -13.15
N ASP A 140 3.35 -10.60 -12.92
CA ASP A 140 2.84 -11.83 -13.54
C ASP A 140 1.42 -12.16 -13.09
N GLU A 141 1.13 -12.05 -11.78
CA GLU A 141 -0.23 -12.21 -11.24
C GLU A 141 -1.21 -11.20 -11.84
N TRP A 142 -0.77 -9.96 -12.04
CA TRP A 142 -1.60 -8.90 -12.59
C TRP A 142 -2.09 -9.23 -14.00
N VAL A 143 -1.24 -9.83 -14.84
CA VAL A 143 -1.61 -10.28 -16.18
C VAL A 143 -2.77 -11.29 -16.13
N LEU A 144 -2.74 -12.23 -15.19
CA LEU A 144 -3.81 -13.22 -15.00
C LEU A 144 -5.09 -12.58 -14.44
N ILE A 145 -4.95 -11.67 -13.48
CA ILE A 145 -6.07 -10.91 -12.90
C ILE A 145 -6.80 -10.14 -14.00
N GLN A 146 -6.07 -9.42 -14.85
CA GLN A 146 -6.64 -8.59 -15.92
C GLN A 146 -7.46 -9.39 -16.96
N GLN A 147 -7.16 -10.67 -17.16
CA GLN A 147 -7.96 -11.54 -18.04
C GLN A 147 -9.38 -11.77 -17.50
N LYS A 148 -9.55 -11.79 -16.17
CA LYS A 148 -10.85 -12.00 -15.50
C LYS A 148 -11.47 -10.70 -14.99
N ILE A 149 -10.67 -9.67 -14.73
CA ILE A 149 -11.07 -8.38 -14.20
C ILE A 149 -10.45 -7.28 -15.08
N PRO A 150 -11.04 -6.99 -16.25
CA PRO A 150 -10.44 -6.07 -17.22
C PRO A 150 -10.58 -4.59 -16.82
N ASN A 151 -11.54 -4.26 -15.97
CA ASN A 151 -11.77 -2.91 -15.44
C ASN A 151 -12.44 -2.98 -14.06
N PHE A 152 -12.49 -1.85 -13.36
CA PHE A 152 -13.05 -1.76 -12.02
C PHE A 152 -14.53 -1.33 -11.97
N THR A 153 -15.19 -1.22 -13.12
CA THR A 153 -16.64 -0.95 -13.17
C THR A 153 -17.47 -2.23 -13.09
N VAL A 154 -16.84 -3.39 -13.03
CA VAL A 154 -17.52 -4.70 -12.88
C VAL A 154 -18.20 -4.77 -11.50
N VAL A 155 -19.38 -5.36 -11.46
CA VAL A 155 -20.09 -5.69 -10.22
C VAL A 155 -20.06 -7.20 -10.00
N PHE A 156 -19.73 -7.61 -8.79
CA PHE A 156 -19.77 -9.02 -8.37
C PHE A 156 -20.91 -9.24 -7.37
N GLU A 157 -21.54 -10.41 -7.44
CA GLU A 157 -22.52 -10.87 -6.46
C GLU A 157 -22.05 -12.15 -5.76
N PRO A 158 -22.34 -12.33 -4.46
CA PRO A 158 -21.95 -13.51 -3.71
C PRO A 158 -22.78 -14.73 -4.16
N LEU A 159 -22.11 -15.88 -4.29
CA LEU A 159 -22.75 -17.17 -4.59
C LEU A 159 -23.15 -17.95 -3.33
N ILE A 160 -22.61 -17.56 -2.18
CA ILE A 160 -22.87 -18.16 -0.88
C ILE A 160 -23.20 -17.06 0.14
N GLY A 161 -24.06 -17.37 1.10
CA GLY A 161 -24.45 -16.43 2.16
C GLY A 161 -23.78 -16.67 3.52
N ASN A 162 -22.95 -17.71 3.68
CA ASN A 162 -22.40 -18.10 4.98
C ASN A 162 -20.88 -17.88 5.06
N ALA A 163 -20.46 -17.13 6.09
CA ALA A 163 -19.05 -16.86 6.40
C ALA A 163 -18.26 -18.12 6.80
N GLU A 164 -18.91 -19.16 7.33
CA GLU A 164 -18.24 -20.41 7.73
C GLU A 164 -17.63 -21.18 6.54
N GLU A 165 -18.20 -21.01 5.33
CA GLU A 165 -17.68 -21.60 4.10
C GLU A 165 -16.34 -20.95 3.70
N LEU A 166 -16.14 -19.66 4.04
CA LEU A 166 -14.93 -18.90 3.74
C LEU A 166 -13.76 -19.43 4.57
N THR A 167 -13.98 -19.62 5.88
CA THR A 167 -12.99 -20.14 6.82
C THR A 167 -12.59 -21.58 6.48
N ARG A 168 -13.57 -22.43 6.11
CA ARG A 168 -13.29 -23.81 5.66
C ARG A 168 -12.39 -23.89 4.43
N ARG A 169 -12.41 -22.87 3.57
CA ARG A 169 -11.58 -22.80 2.35
C ARG A 169 -10.21 -22.18 2.58
N GLY A 170 -9.86 -21.83 3.82
CA GLY A 170 -8.54 -21.28 4.16
C GLY A 170 -8.27 -19.90 3.57
N LEU A 171 -9.32 -19.10 3.34
CA LEU A 171 -9.18 -17.73 2.87
C LEU A 171 -8.50 -16.86 3.92
N SER A 172 -7.72 -15.88 3.46
CA SER A 172 -7.11 -14.91 4.37
C SER A 172 -8.16 -13.99 4.99
N GLU A 173 -7.80 -13.32 6.09
CA GLU A 173 -8.66 -12.26 6.66
C GLU A 173 -8.95 -11.16 5.64
N MET A 174 -7.97 -10.84 4.78
CA MET A 174 -8.14 -9.85 3.71
C MET A 174 -9.20 -10.30 2.69
N ASP A 175 -9.12 -11.55 2.21
CA ASP A 175 -10.10 -12.08 1.26
C ASP A 175 -11.51 -12.11 1.85
N THR A 176 -11.60 -12.44 3.14
CA THR A 176 -12.87 -12.47 3.89
C THR A 176 -13.45 -11.06 4.05
N ASN A 177 -12.61 -10.07 4.37
CA ASN A 177 -13.03 -8.68 4.46
C ASN A 177 -13.53 -8.16 3.10
N ILE A 178 -12.82 -8.46 2.01
CA ILE A 178 -13.25 -8.07 0.66
C ILE A 178 -14.55 -8.76 0.28
N PHE A 179 -14.69 -10.07 0.56
CA PHE A 179 -15.92 -10.79 0.32
C PHE A 179 -17.12 -10.15 1.03
N SER A 180 -16.95 -9.66 2.26
CA SER A 180 -18.02 -8.99 3.02
C SER A 180 -18.54 -7.70 2.37
N LEU A 181 -17.74 -7.08 1.47
CA LEU A 181 -18.11 -5.88 0.74
C LEU A 181 -18.84 -6.18 -0.58
N VAL A 182 -18.81 -7.43 -1.05
CA VAL A 182 -19.44 -7.87 -2.30
C VAL A 182 -20.93 -8.12 -2.06
N ASP A 183 -21.78 -7.28 -2.64
CA ASP A 183 -23.23 -7.26 -2.39
C ASP A 183 -24.11 -7.34 -3.66
N GLY A 184 -23.48 -7.50 -4.84
CA GLY A 184 -24.19 -7.49 -6.13
C GLY A 184 -24.58 -6.09 -6.62
N ARG A 185 -24.15 -5.02 -5.94
CA ARG A 185 -24.46 -3.62 -6.32
C ARG A 185 -23.21 -2.76 -6.46
N ARG A 186 -22.24 -2.94 -5.55
CA ARG A 186 -20.98 -2.20 -5.55
C ARG A 186 -20.09 -2.65 -6.71
N THR A 187 -19.55 -1.66 -7.41
CA THR A 187 -18.47 -1.88 -8.37
C THR A 187 -17.17 -2.22 -7.63
N ILE A 188 -16.18 -2.76 -8.35
CA ILE A 188 -14.83 -2.93 -7.78
C ILE A 188 -14.26 -1.59 -7.31
N GLN A 189 -14.56 -0.50 -8.00
CA GLN A 189 -14.16 0.85 -7.57
C GLN A 189 -14.76 1.21 -6.20
N ASP A 190 -16.04 0.93 -5.98
CA ASP A 190 -16.68 1.18 -4.67
C ASP A 190 -16.05 0.32 -3.55
N ILE A 191 -15.68 -0.92 -3.87
CA ILE A 191 -15.00 -1.83 -2.93
C ILE A 191 -13.58 -1.32 -2.62
N LEU A 192 -12.86 -0.82 -3.62
CA LEU A 192 -11.55 -0.19 -3.45
C LEU A 192 -11.64 0.99 -2.48
N ASP A 193 -12.58 1.89 -2.73
CA ASP A 193 -12.78 3.10 -1.93
C ASP A 193 -13.20 2.76 -0.48
N ALA A 194 -13.97 1.69 -0.29
CA ALA A 194 -14.42 1.23 1.03
C ALA A 194 -13.37 0.42 1.82
N SER A 195 -12.48 -0.29 1.13
CA SER A 195 -11.52 -1.22 1.76
C SER A 195 -10.26 -0.53 2.30
N CYS A 196 -9.96 0.69 1.85
CA CYS A 196 -8.69 1.39 2.11
C CYS A 196 -7.44 0.59 1.66
N LEU A 197 -7.61 -0.39 0.76
CA LEU A 197 -6.54 -1.20 0.19
C LEU A 197 -6.12 -0.69 -1.19
N GLY A 198 -4.99 -1.21 -1.70
CA GLY A 198 -4.54 -0.92 -3.06
C GLY A 198 -5.31 -1.70 -4.13
N GLU A 199 -5.25 -1.20 -5.36
CA GLU A 199 -5.84 -1.85 -6.55
C GLU A 199 -5.43 -3.31 -6.69
N PHE A 200 -4.14 -3.58 -6.47
CA PHE A 200 -3.59 -4.92 -6.59
C PHE A 200 -4.22 -5.88 -5.58
N GLU A 201 -4.27 -5.48 -4.32
CA GLU A 201 -4.77 -6.29 -3.21
C GLU A 201 -6.25 -6.63 -3.39
N VAL A 202 -7.08 -5.64 -3.75
CA VAL A 202 -8.52 -5.87 -3.96
C VAL A 202 -8.77 -6.75 -5.19
N ALA A 203 -8.11 -6.46 -6.32
CA ALA A 203 -8.30 -7.23 -7.53
C ALA A 203 -7.80 -8.68 -7.36
N LYS A 204 -6.70 -8.89 -6.61
CA LYS A 204 -6.21 -10.22 -6.25
C LYS A 204 -7.21 -10.99 -5.38
N ALA A 205 -7.75 -10.37 -4.34
CA ALA A 205 -8.76 -10.98 -3.49
C ALA A 205 -10.01 -11.38 -4.30
N LEU A 206 -10.53 -10.48 -5.13
CA LEU A 206 -11.66 -10.76 -6.01
C LEU A 206 -11.35 -11.87 -7.04
N PHE A 207 -10.13 -11.90 -7.58
CA PHE A 207 -9.70 -12.96 -8.48
C PHE A 207 -9.68 -14.34 -7.80
N ILE A 208 -9.19 -14.42 -6.55
CA ILE A 208 -9.20 -15.64 -5.74
C ILE A 208 -10.65 -16.08 -5.51
N LEU A 209 -11.50 -15.18 -5.00
CA LEU A 209 -12.92 -15.44 -4.73
C LEU A 209 -13.68 -15.92 -5.97
N LEU A 210 -13.39 -15.33 -7.14
CA LEU A 210 -13.95 -15.74 -8.43
C LEU A 210 -13.45 -17.13 -8.84
N SER A 211 -12.15 -17.39 -8.66
CA SER A 211 -11.51 -18.67 -9.04
C SER A 211 -12.01 -19.84 -8.20
N VAL A 212 -12.38 -19.59 -6.94
CA VAL A 212 -12.98 -20.60 -6.05
C VAL A 212 -14.51 -20.65 -6.11
N ASN A 213 -15.15 -19.93 -7.04
CA ASN A 213 -16.61 -19.86 -7.24
C ASN A 213 -17.39 -19.40 -6.00
N LEU A 214 -16.87 -18.42 -5.27
CA LEU A 214 -17.57 -17.80 -4.14
C LEU A 214 -18.32 -16.54 -4.55
N ILE A 215 -17.89 -15.90 -5.63
CA ILE A 215 -18.56 -14.76 -6.26
C ILE A 215 -18.73 -15.04 -7.75
N ARG A 216 -19.69 -14.37 -8.39
CA ARG A 216 -19.79 -14.31 -9.85
C ARG A 216 -20.08 -12.89 -10.30
N ARG A 217 -19.86 -12.61 -11.59
CA ARG A 217 -20.27 -11.33 -12.16
C ARG A 217 -21.79 -11.20 -12.04
N ALA A 218 -22.24 -10.06 -11.51
CA ALA A 218 -23.66 -9.73 -11.50
C ALA A 218 -24.16 -9.62 -12.95
N LYS A 219 -25.43 -9.96 -13.17
CA LYS A 219 -26.08 -9.89 -14.48
C LYS A 219 -26.47 -8.47 -14.86
#